data_AF-A0A846W2K5-F1
#
_entry.id   AF-A0A846W2K5-F1
#
_cell.length_a   1.000
_cell.length_b   1.000
_cell.length_c   1.000
_cell.angle_alpha   90.00
_cell.angle_beta   90.00
_cell.angle_gamma   90.00
#
_symmetry.space_group_name_H-M   'P 1'
#
loop_
_entity.id
_entity.type
_entity.pdbx_description
1 polymer ?
#
loop_
_entity_poly.entity_id
_entity_poly.type
_entity_poly.pdbx_seq_one_letter_code
_entity_poly.pdbx_strand_id
1 'polypeptide(L)' 'MSEVTTLEVPKAVHDRLWAFAVARGLTAAQAIDVLIDAADARPKPTIGGYRSNDPLSAEEIDKELGV' A
#
# COMPACT_ATOMS: atom_id res chain seq x y z
N MET A 1 25.52 -5.41 3.72
CA MET A 1 24.97 -6.79 3.79
C MET A 1 23.50 -6.68 3.47
N SER A 2 23.01 -7.39 2.45
CA SER A 2 21.59 -7.41 2.13
C SER A 2 20.85 -8.10 3.26
N GLU A 3 19.88 -7.43 3.87
CA GLU A 3 19.02 -8.03 4.89
C GLU A 3 18.14 -9.10 4.22
N VAL A 4 18.11 -10.31 4.77
CA VAL A 4 17.29 -11.41 4.27
C VAL A 4 16.06 -11.50 5.16
N THR A 5 14.91 -11.09 4.63
CA THR A 5 13.63 -11.17 5.33
C THR A 5 12.86 -12.39 4.86
N THR A 6 12.52 -13.29 5.78
CA THR A 6 11.62 -14.40 5.51
C THR A 6 10.19 -13.99 5.85
N LEU A 7 9.27 -14.18 4.90
CA LEU A 7 7.86 -13.85 5.04
C LEU A 7 7.02 -15.10 4.79
N GLU A 8 6.12 -15.43 5.71
CA GLU A 8 5.09 -16.42 5.44
C GLU A 8 3.90 -15.76 4.76
N VAL A 9 3.50 -16.31 3.61
CA VAL A 9 2.38 -15.81 2.82
C VAL A 9 1.43 -16.93 2.46
N PRO A 10 0.12 -16.67 2.37
CA PRO A 10 -0.83 -17.64 1.85
C PRO A 10 -0.45 -18.08 0.43
N LYS A 11 -0.68 -19.35 0.10
CA LYS A 11 -0.36 -19.91 -1.23
C LYS A 11 -0.95 -19.09 -2.38
N ALA A 12 -2.19 -18.63 -2.25
CA ALA A 12 -2.83 -17.80 -3.27
C ALA A 12 -2.08 -16.47 -3.54
N VAL A 13 -1.43 -15.90 -2.51
CA VAL A 13 -0.61 -14.68 -2.65
C VAL A 13 0.70 -15.03 -3.34
N HIS A 14 1.36 -16.11 -2.94
CA HIS A 14 2.58 -16.61 -3.59
C HIS A 14 2.34 -16.89 -5.09
N ASP A 15 1.27 -17.58 -5.44
CA ASP A 15 0.97 -17.95 -6.83
C ASP A 15 0.73 -16.71 -7.71
N ARG A 16 0.09 -15.67 -7.16
CA ARG A 16 -0.08 -14.37 -7.84
C ARG A 16 1.24 -13.64 -8.03
N LEU A 17 2.08 -13.62 -6.99
CA LEU A 17 3.42 -13.03 -7.07
C LEU A 17 4.27 -13.75 -8.13
N TRP A 18 4.23 -15.08 -8.14
CA TRP A 18 4.95 -15.89 -9.11
C TRP A 18 4.48 -15.62 -10.54
N ALA A 19 3.15 -15.60 -10.77
CA ALA A 19 2.60 -15.29 -12.09
C ALA A 19 3.01 -13.89 -12.57
N PHE A 20 3.01 -12.89 -11.67
CA PHE A 20 3.47 -11.55 -11.97
C PHE A 20 4.97 -11.51 -12.34
N ALA A 21 5.80 -12.23 -11.59
CA ALA A 21 7.23 -12.32 -11.82
C ALA A 21 7.55 -12.97 -13.18
N VAL A 22 6.92 -14.13 -13.47
CA VAL A 22 7.07 -14.84 -14.75
C VAL A 22 6.67 -13.98 -15.94
N ALA A 23 5.53 -13.29 -15.85
CA ALA A 23 5.05 -12.42 -16.92
C ALA A 23 6.00 -11.25 -17.25
N ARG A 24 6.92 -10.92 -16.33
CA ARG A 24 7.90 -9.82 -16.47
C ARG A 24 9.34 -10.30 -16.56
N GLY A 25 9.58 -11.62 -16.56
CA GLY A 25 10.95 -12.17 -16.56
C GLY A 25 11.75 -11.83 -15.29
N LEU A 26 11.07 -11.60 -14.17
CA LEU A 26 11.68 -11.22 -12.90
C LEU A 26 11.79 -12.43 -11.95
N THR A 27 12.71 -12.33 -10.99
CA THR A 27 12.69 -13.20 -9.80
C THR A 27 11.59 -12.76 -8.82
N ALA A 28 11.17 -13.64 -7.91
CA ALA A 28 10.20 -13.29 -6.87
C ALA A 28 10.66 -12.13 -5.99
N ALA A 29 11.95 -12.07 -5.65
CA ALA A 29 12.52 -10.96 -4.86
C ALA A 29 12.41 -9.62 -5.62
N GLN A 30 12.83 -9.60 -6.89
CA GLN A 30 12.72 -8.40 -7.73
C GLN A 30 11.27 -7.96 -7.94
N ALA A 31 10.35 -8.92 -8.06
CA ALA A 31 8.93 -8.63 -8.15
C ALA A 31 8.39 -7.98 -6.87
N ILE A 32 8.86 -8.41 -5.69
CA ILE A 32 8.53 -7.78 -4.41
C ILE A 32 9.04 -6.34 -4.38
N ASP A 33 10.30 -6.09 -4.77
CA ASP A 33 10.87 -4.75 -4.78
C ASP A 33 10.04 -3.79 -5.67
N VAL A 34 9.69 -4.22 -6.89
CA VAL A 34 8.83 -3.46 -7.81
C VAL A 34 7.46 -3.15 -7.20
N LEU A 35 6.87 -4.10 -6.47
CA LEU A 35 5.57 -3.91 -5.83
C LEU A 35 5.64 -2.99 -4.62
N ILE A 36 6.74 -3.02 -3.86
CA ILE A 36 6.99 -2.09 -2.75
C ILE A 36 7.15 -0.67 -3.30
N ASP A 37 8.00 -0.48 -4.31
CA ASP A 37 8.20 0.83 -4.95
C ASP A 37 6.88 1.41 -5.49
N ALA A 38 6.06 0.56 -6.13
CA ALA A 38 4.74 0.96 -6.61
C ALA A 38 3.74 1.27 -5.49
N ALA A 39 3.84 0.59 -4.34
CA ALA A 39 3.00 0.87 -3.18
C ALA A 39 3.39 2.18 -2.50
N ASP A 40 4.69 2.46 -2.37
CA ASP A 40 5.23 3.70 -1.80
C ASP A 40 4.97 4.91 -2.71
N ALA A 41 4.90 4.69 -4.02
CA ALA A 41 4.55 5.72 -4.99
C ALA A 41 3.06 6.13 -4.94
N ARG A 42 2.22 5.54 -4.08
CA ARG A 42 0.84 6.01 -3.93
C ARG A 42 0.82 7.46 -3.48
N PRO A 43 0.25 8.39 -4.28
CA PRO A 43 0.14 9.77 -3.87
C PRO A 43 -0.69 9.83 -2.60
N LYS A 44 -0.17 10.56 -1.59
CA LYS A 44 -0.94 10.84 -0.37
C LYS A 44 -2.28 11.45 -0.78
N PRO A 45 -3.41 11.05 -0.14
CA PRO A 45 -4.71 11.62 -0.45
C PRO A 45 -4.62 13.15 -0.38
N THR A 46 -4.94 13.81 -1.49
CA THR A 46 -4.95 15.27 -1.59
C THR A 46 -6.17 15.90 -0.91
N ILE A 47 -7.19 15.09 -0.62
CA ILE A 47 -8.42 15.47 0.07
C ILE A 47 -8.54 14.57 1.31
N GLY A 48 -8.68 15.17 2.49
CA GLY A 48 -8.99 14.46 3.75
C GLY A 48 -7.83 13.78 4.49
N GLY A 49 -6.56 14.13 4.25
CA GLY A 49 -5.41 13.54 4.96
C GLY A 49 -4.49 14.56 5.63
N TYR A 50 -4.08 14.28 6.89
CA TYR A 50 -2.99 14.80 7.78
C TYR A 50 -2.49 16.27 7.70
N ARG A 51 -2.93 17.06 6.73
CA ARG A 51 -2.50 18.43 6.41
C ARG A 51 -3.69 19.39 6.31
N SER A 52 -4.86 19.02 6.84
CA SER A 52 -5.91 20.02 7.00
C SER A 52 -5.39 21.04 7.99
N ASN A 53 -5.15 22.27 7.52
CA ASN A 53 -4.86 23.40 8.41
C ASN A 53 -6.07 23.73 9.29
N ASP A 54 -7.22 23.14 8.98
CA ASP A 54 -8.47 23.27 9.70
C ASP A 54 -9.11 21.88 9.87
N PRO A 55 -8.69 21.10 10.88
CA PRO A 55 -9.31 19.82 11.18
C PRO A 55 -10.68 20.04 11.83
N LEU A 56 -11.74 19.45 11.26
CA LEU A 56 -13.08 19.49 11.87
C LEU A 56 -13.10 18.73 13.20
N SER A 57 -13.79 19.29 14.19
CA SER A 57 -14.09 18.59 15.45
C SER A 57 -15.13 17.49 15.24
N ALA A 58 -15.25 16.58 16.21
CA ALA A 58 -16.27 15.52 16.16
C ALA A 58 -17.69 16.13 16.07
N GLU A 59 -17.95 17.22 16.79
CA GLU A 59 -19.25 17.91 16.73
C GLU A 59 -19.54 18.54 15.36
N GLU A 60 -18.50 19.02 14.65
CA GLU A 60 -18.65 19.60 13.32
C GLU A 60 -18.92 18.53 12.25
N ILE A 61 -18.28 17.37 12.40
CA ILE A 61 -18.53 16.19 11.55
C ILE A 61 -19.98 15.73 11.70
N ASP A 62 -20.48 15.63 12.93
CA ASP A 62 -21.86 15.19 13.18
C ASP A 62 -22.88 16.18 12.59
N LYS A 63 -22.59 17.48 12.68
CA LYS A 63 -23.41 18.54 12.10
C LYS A 63 -23.47 18.49 10.57
N GLU A 64 -22.36 18.20 9.89
CA GLU A 64 -22.33 18.07 8.42
C GLU A 64 -22.97 16.77 7.93
N LEU A 65 -22.76 15.66 8.66
CA LEU A 65 -23.24 14.35 8.27
C LEU A 65 -24.71 14.09 8.67
N GLY A 66 -25.28 14.95 9.51
CA GLY A 66 -26.70 14.88 9.90
C GLY A 66 -27.03 13.65 10.75
N VAL A 67 -26.06 13.17 11.54
CA VAL A 67 -26.23 12.11 12.55
C VAL A 67 -26.64 12.68 13.91
#